data_AF-A0A2V5NIK9-F1
#
_entry.id   AF-A0A2V5NIK9-F1
#
_cell.length_a   1.000
_cell.length_b   1.000
_cell.length_c   1.000
_cell.angle_alpha   90.00
_cell.angle_beta   90.00
_cell.angle_gamma   90.00
#
_symmetry.space_group_name_H-M   'P 1'
#
loop_
_entity.id
_entity.type
_entity.pdbx_description
1 polymer ?
#
loop_
_entity_poly.entity_id
_entity_poly.type
_entity_poly.pdbx_seq_one_letter_code
_entity_poly.pdbx_strand_id
1 'polypeptide(L)'
;MSDKFHRNACAKQHHIIGHYLAVQAWLRGLDCIVLDRVDLEFFFGLKRFKSARVRWLKDDLLPWFPFQEDYYRTSAPSSIHSLFLARVAISTFLPPGSMRTDQRIERMATGSPKTALFFDSEWLKERPSEGDMISQLSLLAAGIATPDQFRPQTAPPPRARPAPSFIDPFDIFAGVFPVQKEPR
;
A
#
# COMPACT_ATOMS: atom_id res chain seq x y z
N MET A 1 -29.40 17.12 -19.11
CA MET A 1 -29.69 16.47 -17.80
C MET A 1 -28.78 15.29 -17.49
N SER A 2 -28.46 14.40 -18.43
CA SER A 2 -27.61 13.19 -18.19
C SER A 2 -26.21 13.47 -17.62
N ASP A 3 -25.54 14.55 -18.06
CA ASP A 3 -24.14 14.82 -17.68
C ASP A 3 -23.98 15.21 -16.19
N LYS A 4 -24.95 15.92 -15.62
CA LYS A 4 -24.94 16.31 -14.19
C LYS A 4 -25.12 15.10 -13.27
N PHE A 5 -26.00 14.17 -13.64
CA PHE A 5 -26.17 12.92 -12.88
C PHE A 5 -24.90 12.07 -12.94
N HIS A 6 -24.28 11.98 -14.12
CA HIS A 6 -23.01 11.26 -14.28
C HIS A 6 -21.88 11.86 -13.43
N ARG A 7 -21.67 13.18 -13.48
CA ARG A 7 -20.68 13.87 -12.65
C ARG A 7 -20.90 13.62 -11.16
N ASN A 8 -22.15 13.67 -10.69
CA ASN A 8 -22.49 13.43 -9.29
C ASN A 8 -22.24 11.98 -8.86
N ALA A 9 -22.51 11.01 -9.74
CA ALA A 9 -22.19 9.61 -9.49
C ALA A 9 -20.67 9.42 -9.34
N CYS A 10 -19.88 10.00 -10.26
CA CYS A 10 -18.42 10.00 -10.16
C CYS A 10 -17.94 10.67 -8.87
N ALA A 11 -18.52 11.81 -8.47
CA ALA A 11 -18.13 12.51 -7.24
C ALA A 11 -18.27 11.63 -6.00
N LYS A 12 -19.40 10.90 -5.88
CA LYS A 12 -19.62 9.98 -4.76
C LYS A 12 -18.57 8.89 -4.71
N GLN A 13 -18.29 8.27 -5.86
CA GLN A 13 -17.26 7.24 -5.99
C GLN A 13 -15.88 7.80 -5.61
N HIS A 14 -15.52 8.98 -6.11
CA HIS A 14 -14.26 9.65 -5.80
C HIS A 14 -14.12 9.97 -4.32
N HIS A 15 -15.21 10.37 -3.64
CA HIS A 15 -15.18 10.62 -2.19
C HIS A 15 -14.97 9.34 -1.38
N ILE A 16 -15.59 8.22 -1.78
CA ILE A 16 -15.36 6.92 -1.11
C ILE A 16 -13.88 6.55 -1.23
N ILE A 17 -13.33 6.63 -2.45
CA ILE A 17 -11.92 6.36 -2.71
C ILE A 17 -11.03 7.33 -1.94
N GLY A 18 -11.31 8.63 -1.97
CA GLY A 18 -10.53 9.65 -1.28
C GLY A 18 -10.48 9.43 0.22
N HIS A 19 -11.63 9.12 0.83
CA HIS A 19 -11.71 8.80 2.25
C HIS A 19 -10.93 7.53 2.58
N TYR A 20 -11.08 6.48 1.76
CA TYR A 20 -10.33 5.24 1.91
C TYR A 20 -8.82 5.46 1.82
N LEU A 21 -8.35 6.19 0.81
CA LEU A 21 -6.94 6.51 0.62
C LEU A 21 -6.37 7.33 1.78
N ALA A 22 -7.14 8.27 2.31
CA ALA A 22 -6.73 9.07 3.46
C ALA A 22 -6.55 8.21 4.72
N VAL A 23 -7.49 7.29 4.96
CA VAL A 23 -7.39 6.31 6.07
C VAL A 23 -6.19 5.39 5.85
N GLN A 24 -5.99 4.87 4.65
CA GLN A 24 -4.82 4.03 4.33
C GLN A 24 -3.49 4.78 4.53
N ALA A 25 -3.41 6.04 4.09
CA ALA A 25 -2.24 6.87 4.33
C ALA A 25 -1.99 7.07 5.84
N TRP A 26 -3.04 7.29 6.63
CA TRP A 26 -2.94 7.40 8.09
C TRP A 26 -2.48 6.09 8.75
N LEU A 27 -3.08 4.95 8.41
CA LEU A 27 -2.72 3.63 8.94
C LEU A 27 -1.26 3.27 8.69
N ARG A 28 -0.73 3.68 7.53
CA ARG A 28 0.66 3.46 7.10
C ARG A 28 1.63 4.53 7.59
N GLY A 29 1.14 5.61 8.22
CA GLY A 29 1.96 6.75 8.61
C GLY A 29 2.60 7.47 7.41
N LEU A 30 1.90 7.52 6.28
CA LEU A 30 2.34 8.18 5.04
C LEU A 30 1.81 9.60 4.96
N ASP A 31 2.63 10.51 4.47
CA ASP A 31 2.26 11.89 4.15
C ASP A 31 1.73 12.00 2.72
N CYS A 32 2.18 11.12 1.83
CA CYS A 32 1.73 11.01 0.45
C CYS A 32 1.47 9.55 0.05
N ILE A 33 0.33 9.34 -0.60
CA ILE A 33 -0.02 8.07 -1.23
C ILE A 33 -0.04 8.25 -2.74
N VAL A 34 0.56 7.31 -3.47
CA VAL A 34 0.72 7.41 -4.92
C VAL A 34 -0.14 6.37 -5.61
N LEU A 35 -1.03 6.82 -6.49
CA LEU A 35 -1.79 5.96 -7.38
C LEU A 35 -1.01 5.80 -8.68
N ASP A 36 -0.63 4.58 -9.02
CA ASP A 36 -0.08 4.31 -10.35
C ASP A 36 -1.21 4.18 -11.39
N ARG A 37 -0.83 4.02 -12.66
CA ARG A 37 -1.81 3.86 -13.73
C ARG A 37 -2.74 2.67 -13.51
N VAL A 38 -2.24 1.55 -12.97
CA VAL A 38 -3.05 0.35 -12.76
C VAL A 38 -4.10 0.60 -11.67
N ASP A 39 -3.71 1.29 -10.60
CA ASP A 39 -4.62 1.71 -9.53
C ASP A 39 -5.71 2.63 -10.06
N LEU A 40 -5.32 3.63 -10.86
CA LEU A 40 -6.26 4.55 -11.48
C LEU A 40 -7.21 3.80 -12.44
N GLU A 41 -6.70 2.91 -13.28
CA GLU A 41 -7.53 2.12 -14.21
C GLU A 41 -8.51 1.22 -13.47
N PHE A 42 -8.07 0.62 -12.35
CA PHE A 42 -8.88 -0.23 -11.49
C PHE A 42 -10.00 0.54 -10.80
N PHE A 43 -9.67 1.62 -10.07
CA PHE A 43 -10.67 2.34 -9.28
C PHE A 43 -11.68 3.10 -10.12
N PHE A 44 -11.26 3.67 -11.24
CA PHE A 44 -12.12 4.54 -12.04
C PHE A 44 -12.69 3.84 -13.27
N GLY A 45 -12.29 2.58 -13.54
CA GLY A 45 -12.71 1.82 -14.71
C GLY A 45 -12.32 2.47 -16.04
N LEU A 46 -11.29 3.33 -16.03
CA LEU A 46 -10.94 4.17 -17.18
C LEU A 46 -9.83 3.54 -18.00
N LYS A 47 -10.17 2.88 -19.10
CA LYS A 47 -9.15 2.47 -20.10
C LYS A 47 -8.43 3.65 -20.76
N ARG A 48 -9.04 4.84 -20.73
CA ARG A 48 -8.48 6.10 -21.24
C ARG A 48 -8.88 7.25 -20.32
N PHE A 49 -7.89 7.91 -19.73
CA PHE A 49 -8.09 9.09 -18.91
C PHE A 49 -8.29 10.31 -19.80
N LYS A 50 -9.55 10.67 -20.06
CA LYS A 50 -9.82 12.01 -20.59
C LYS A 50 -9.42 13.02 -19.51
N SER A 51 -8.72 14.09 -19.90
CA SER A 51 -8.18 15.12 -19.00
C SER A 51 -9.24 15.68 -18.05
N ALA A 52 -10.50 15.78 -18.50
CA ALA A 52 -11.63 16.21 -17.68
C ALA A 52 -11.92 15.29 -16.47
N ARG A 53 -11.80 13.96 -16.62
CA ARG A 53 -12.06 13.03 -15.50
C ARG A 53 -10.94 13.07 -14.46
N VAL A 54 -9.69 13.22 -14.91
CA VAL A 54 -8.56 13.43 -14.00
C VAL A 54 -8.76 14.72 -13.22
N ARG A 55 -9.17 15.81 -13.89
CA ARG A 55 -9.49 17.06 -13.21
C ARG A 55 -10.60 16.89 -12.16
N TRP A 56 -11.72 16.25 -12.50
CA TRP A 56 -12.80 15.99 -11.53
C TRP A 56 -12.33 15.17 -10.35
N LEU A 57 -11.51 14.14 -10.60
CA LEU A 57 -10.90 13.35 -9.54
C LEU A 57 -10.07 14.24 -8.62
N LYS A 58 -9.16 15.04 -9.18
CA LYS A 58 -8.31 15.94 -8.41
C LYS A 58 -9.15 16.90 -7.55
N ASP A 59 -10.15 17.53 -8.16
CA ASP A 59 -11.07 18.46 -7.48
C ASP A 59 -11.81 17.77 -6.32
N ASP A 60 -12.30 16.56 -6.53
CA ASP A 60 -13.05 15.80 -5.50
C ASP A 60 -12.14 15.30 -4.37
N LEU A 61 -10.85 15.07 -4.64
CA LEU A 61 -9.89 14.59 -3.64
C LEU A 61 -9.24 15.71 -2.81
N LEU A 62 -9.40 16.98 -3.21
CA LEU A 62 -8.84 18.14 -2.51
C LEU A 62 -9.10 18.18 -0.99
N PRO A 63 -10.30 17.80 -0.48
CA PRO A 63 -10.56 17.82 0.96
C PRO A 63 -9.64 16.92 1.79
N TRP A 64 -9.12 15.85 1.18
CA TRP A 64 -8.19 14.91 1.84
C TRP A 64 -6.73 15.17 1.47
N PHE A 65 -6.49 15.59 0.22
CA PHE A 65 -5.16 15.75 -0.35
C PHE A 65 -5.06 17.13 -1.02
N PRO A 66 -4.69 18.18 -0.27
CA PRO A 66 -4.58 19.53 -0.81
C PRO A 66 -3.40 19.69 -1.79
N PHE A 67 -2.39 18.81 -1.72
CA PHE A 67 -1.22 18.85 -2.60
C PHE A 67 -1.26 17.64 -3.53
N GLN A 68 -1.40 17.88 -4.83
CA GLN A 68 -1.57 16.81 -5.82
C GLN A 68 -0.71 17.05 -7.04
N GLU A 69 0.09 16.05 -7.41
CA GLU A 69 1.02 16.12 -8.55
C GLU A 69 0.74 14.97 -9.52
N ASP A 70 0.41 15.30 -10.76
CA ASP A 70 0.13 14.34 -11.83
C ASP A 70 1.30 14.23 -12.81
N TYR A 71 1.71 13.00 -13.09
CA TYR A 71 2.73 12.69 -14.09
C TYR A 71 2.09 12.00 -15.28
N TYR A 72 2.38 12.48 -16.49
CA TYR A 72 1.90 11.89 -17.75
C TYR A 72 3.00 11.06 -18.41
N ARG A 73 2.59 10.11 -19.24
CA ARG A 73 3.57 9.37 -20.07
C ARG A 73 4.16 10.30 -21.13
N THR A 74 5.49 10.32 -21.24
CA THR A 74 6.22 11.09 -22.24
C THR A 74 5.76 10.78 -23.68
N SER A 75 5.48 9.51 -23.97
CA SER A 75 5.03 9.06 -25.30
C SER A 75 3.52 9.22 -25.54
N ALA A 76 2.75 9.54 -24.50
CA ALA A 76 1.30 9.71 -24.58
C ALA A 76 0.83 10.74 -23.53
N PRO A 77 0.98 12.05 -23.81
CA PRO A 77 0.68 13.12 -22.84
C PRO A 77 -0.78 13.17 -22.40
N SER A 78 -1.69 12.54 -23.15
CA SER A 78 -3.10 12.39 -22.78
C SER A 78 -3.36 11.26 -21.77
N SER A 79 -2.34 10.49 -21.40
CA SER A 79 -2.44 9.36 -20.48
C SER A 79 -1.66 9.63 -19.20
N ILE A 80 -2.39 9.83 -18.11
CA ILE A 80 -1.79 9.88 -16.77
C ILE A 80 -1.05 8.57 -16.48
N HIS A 81 0.14 8.71 -15.91
CA HIS A 81 1.01 7.61 -15.51
C HIS A 81 0.92 7.35 -14.00
N SER A 82 0.92 8.41 -13.20
CA SER A 82 0.75 8.35 -11.76
C SER A 82 0.20 9.65 -11.20
N LEU A 83 -0.46 9.55 -10.05
CA LEU A 83 -1.01 10.67 -9.30
C LEU A 83 -0.51 10.60 -7.85
N PHE A 84 0.24 11.60 -7.45
CA PHE A 84 0.72 11.77 -6.08
C PHE A 84 -0.32 12.56 -5.30
N LEU A 85 -0.81 11.98 -4.20
CA LEU A 85 -1.83 12.57 -3.34
C LEU A 85 -1.21 12.82 -1.97
N ALA A 86 -0.91 14.07 -1.65
CA ALA A 86 -0.18 14.45 -0.45
C ALA A 86 -1.00 15.36 0.47
N ARG A 87 -0.79 15.16 1.78
CA ARG A 87 -1.37 15.98 2.85
C ARG A 87 -0.49 17.17 3.23
N VAL A 88 0.76 17.16 2.78
CA VAL A 88 1.77 18.20 2.99
C VAL A 88 2.38 18.61 1.64
N ALA A 89 2.99 19.78 1.57
CA ALA A 89 3.65 20.26 0.36
C ALA A 89 4.75 19.28 -0.09
N ILE A 90 4.63 18.78 -1.32
CA ILE A 90 5.50 17.71 -1.85
C ILE A 90 6.28 18.10 -3.10
N SER A 91 5.83 19.12 -3.85
CA SER A 91 6.37 19.47 -5.18
C SER A 91 7.89 19.73 -5.18
N THR A 92 8.43 20.37 -4.14
CA THR A 92 9.86 20.67 -3.99
C THR A 92 10.72 19.43 -3.73
N PHE A 93 10.12 18.33 -3.28
CA PHE A 93 10.82 17.08 -2.96
C PHE A 93 10.80 16.07 -4.11
N LEU A 94 9.99 16.32 -5.14
CA LEU A 94 9.87 15.41 -6.28
C LEU A 94 11.03 15.64 -7.26
N PRO A 95 11.80 14.58 -7.58
CA PRO A 95 12.97 14.73 -8.44
C PRO A 95 12.56 15.10 -9.88
N PRO A 96 13.29 15.99 -10.58
CA PRO A 96 12.98 16.34 -11.95
C PRO A 96 13.28 15.17 -12.92
N GLY A 97 12.66 15.21 -14.10
CA GLY A 97 12.96 14.30 -15.21
C GLY A 97 11.99 13.11 -15.35
N SER A 98 12.19 12.34 -16.43
CA SER A 98 11.39 11.17 -16.78
C SER A 98 11.93 9.93 -16.07
N MET A 99 11.10 9.29 -15.25
CA MET A 99 11.42 8.04 -14.55
C MET A 99 10.14 7.30 -14.16
N ARG A 100 10.28 6.04 -13.77
CA ARG A 100 9.15 5.25 -13.23
C ARG A 100 8.73 5.78 -11.85
N THR A 101 7.51 5.47 -11.44
CA THR A 101 6.94 5.94 -10.16
C THR A 101 7.72 5.43 -8.95
N ASP A 102 8.10 4.16 -8.92
CA ASP A 102 8.95 3.54 -7.90
C ASP A 102 10.30 4.27 -7.78
N GLN A 103 10.98 4.45 -8.90
CA GLN A 103 12.24 5.20 -8.97
C GLN A 103 12.09 6.65 -8.49
N ARG A 104 10.94 7.28 -8.76
CA ARG A 104 10.65 8.65 -8.30
C ARG A 104 10.55 8.71 -6.79
N ILE A 105 9.88 7.73 -6.17
CA ILE A 105 9.73 7.61 -4.71
C ILE A 105 11.09 7.34 -4.07
N GLU A 106 11.88 6.40 -4.61
CA GLU A 106 13.21 6.05 -4.10
C GLU A 106 14.20 7.23 -4.15
N ARG A 107 14.05 8.13 -5.13
CA ARG A 107 14.93 9.28 -5.34
C ARG A 107 14.47 10.54 -4.60
N MET A 108 13.41 10.48 -3.80
CA MET A 108 13.01 11.61 -2.97
C MET A 108 14.11 11.92 -1.94
N ALA A 109 14.35 13.21 -1.70
CA ALA A 109 15.44 13.66 -0.83
C ALA A 109 15.26 13.21 0.63
N THR A 110 16.35 13.08 1.38
CA THR A 110 16.28 12.82 2.82
C THR A 110 15.50 13.93 3.52
N GLY A 111 14.47 13.56 4.30
CA GLY A 111 13.54 14.50 4.92
C GLY A 111 12.31 14.84 4.07
N SER A 112 12.14 14.22 2.91
CA SER A 112 10.91 14.31 2.12
C SER A 112 9.70 13.71 2.85
N PRO A 113 8.47 14.12 2.50
CA PRO A 113 7.25 13.49 2.98
C PRO A 113 7.28 11.97 2.80
N LYS A 114 6.81 11.21 3.80
CA LYS A 114 6.76 9.75 3.72
C LYS A 114 5.80 9.36 2.60
N THR A 115 6.35 8.76 1.55
CA THR A 115 5.63 8.52 0.29
C THR A 115 5.72 7.06 -0.08
N ALA A 116 4.60 6.46 -0.47
CA ALA A 116 4.58 5.09 -0.98
C ALA A 116 3.44 4.88 -1.99
N LEU A 117 3.56 3.82 -2.79
CA LEU A 117 2.49 3.36 -3.68
C LEU A 117 1.27 2.93 -2.85
N PHE A 118 0.08 3.18 -3.38
CA PHE A 118 -1.17 2.70 -2.80
C PHE A 118 -1.15 1.16 -2.74
N PHE A 119 -1.00 0.51 -3.89
CA PHE A 119 -0.87 -0.93 -3.95
C PHE A 119 0.58 -1.32 -3.69
N ASP A 120 0.77 -1.95 -2.54
CA ASP A 120 2.03 -2.52 -2.08
C ASP A 120 1.70 -3.93 -1.62
N SER A 121 2.31 -4.95 -2.24
CA SER A 121 2.00 -6.35 -1.94
C SER A 121 2.30 -6.75 -0.49
N GLU A 122 3.17 -6.00 0.18
CA GLU A 122 3.41 -6.20 1.60
C GLU A 122 2.22 -5.70 2.43
N TRP A 123 1.52 -4.66 1.98
CA TRP A 123 0.41 -4.01 2.70
C TRP A 123 -0.99 -4.52 2.28
N LEU A 124 -1.21 -4.70 0.98
CA LEU A 124 -2.46 -5.15 0.37
C LEU A 124 -2.21 -6.41 -0.46
N LYS A 125 -2.94 -7.48 -0.13
CA LYS A 125 -2.94 -8.71 -0.95
C LYS A 125 -3.54 -8.48 -2.33
N GLU A 126 -4.60 -7.67 -2.38
CA GLU A 126 -5.33 -7.33 -3.60
C GLU A 126 -5.88 -5.90 -3.53
N ARG A 127 -6.25 -5.36 -4.69
CA ARG A 127 -6.90 -4.04 -4.75
C ARG A 127 -8.34 -4.17 -4.25
N PRO A 128 -8.75 -3.39 -3.24
CA PRO A 128 -10.09 -3.51 -2.66
C PRO A 128 -11.14 -3.03 -3.65
N SER A 129 -12.24 -3.76 -3.79
CA SER A 129 -13.41 -3.26 -4.50
C SER A 129 -14.04 -2.07 -3.75
N GLU A 130 -14.98 -1.36 -4.39
CA GLU A 130 -15.73 -0.30 -3.71
C GLU A 130 -16.48 -0.82 -2.47
N GLY A 131 -17.07 -2.02 -2.56
CA GLY A 131 -17.73 -2.67 -1.43
C GLY A 131 -16.77 -2.95 -0.28
N ASP A 132 -15.55 -3.41 -0.59
CA ASP A 132 -14.51 -3.65 0.42
C ASP A 132 -14.07 -2.35 1.09
N MET A 133 -13.86 -1.29 0.31
CA MET A 133 -13.52 0.04 0.85
C MET A 133 -14.59 0.53 1.82
N ILE A 134 -15.87 0.47 1.43
CA ILE A 134 -17.00 0.90 2.28
C ILE A 134 -17.06 0.04 3.55
N SER A 135 -16.93 -1.27 3.41
CA SER A 135 -16.97 -2.22 4.54
C SER A 135 -15.86 -1.91 5.55
N GLN A 136 -14.61 -1.78 5.09
CA GLN A 136 -13.47 -1.47 5.95
C GLN A 136 -13.64 -0.12 6.66
N LEU A 137 -14.07 0.93 5.93
CA LEU A 137 -14.33 2.24 6.50
C LEU A 137 -15.44 2.19 7.56
N SER A 138 -16.50 1.44 7.31
CA SER A 138 -17.62 1.29 8.24
C SER A 138 -17.22 0.55 9.51
N LEU A 139 -16.42 -0.53 9.38
CA LEU A 139 -15.91 -1.30 10.51
C LEU A 139 -14.98 -0.46 11.40
N LEU A 140 -14.11 0.35 10.80
CA LEU A 140 -13.25 1.30 11.52
C LEU A 140 -14.07 2.37 12.22
N ALA A 141 -15.02 2.99 11.52
CA ALA A 141 -15.87 4.04 12.08
C ALA A 141 -16.74 3.55 13.24
N ALA A 142 -17.21 2.30 13.19
CA ALA A 142 -17.98 1.67 14.25
C ALA A 142 -17.12 1.19 15.44
N GLY A 143 -15.79 1.26 15.35
CA GLY A 143 -14.88 0.72 16.37
C GLY A 143 -14.89 -0.82 16.47
N ILE A 144 -15.51 -1.51 15.52
CA ILE A 144 -15.53 -2.98 15.44
C ILE A 144 -14.15 -3.49 15.02
N ALA A 145 -13.54 -2.78 14.06
CA ALA A 145 -12.19 -3.06 13.63
C ALA A 145 -11.20 -2.01 14.14
N THR A 146 -9.97 -2.43 14.38
CA THR A 146 -8.88 -1.54 14.83
C THR A 146 -7.85 -1.34 13.72
N PRO A 147 -7.10 -0.22 13.73
CA PRO A 147 -5.99 0.02 12.81
C PRO A 147 -5.03 -1.16 12.63
N ASP A 148 -4.71 -1.86 13.72
CA ASP A 148 -3.75 -2.97 13.70
C ASP A 148 -4.27 -4.20 12.93
N GLN A 149 -5.59 -4.37 12.81
CA GLN A 149 -6.17 -5.47 12.04
C GLN A 149 -6.01 -5.28 10.53
N PHE A 150 -5.80 -4.05 10.07
CA PHE A 150 -5.55 -3.71 8.67
C PHE A 150 -4.06 -3.53 8.36
N ARG A 151 -3.19 -3.59 9.39
CA ARG A 151 -1.76 -3.66 9.15
C ARG A 151 -1.42 -5.03 8.58
N PRO A 152 -0.49 -5.09 7.61
CA PRO A 152 0.05 -6.36 7.21
C PRO A 152 0.69 -7.01 8.42
N GLN A 153 0.32 -8.26 8.66
CA GLN A 153 0.98 -9.05 9.68
C GLN A 153 2.43 -9.18 9.23
N THR A 154 3.34 -8.43 9.87
CA THR A 154 4.76 -8.77 9.80
C THR A 154 4.85 -10.24 10.13
N ALA A 155 5.42 -11.04 9.23
CA ALA A 155 5.65 -12.44 9.52
C ALA A 155 6.28 -12.52 10.91
N PRO A 156 5.77 -13.37 11.82
CA PRO A 156 6.41 -13.53 13.12
C PRO A 156 7.90 -13.79 12.86
N PRO A 157 8.82 -13.23 13.68
CA PRO A 157 10.23 -13.50 13.52
C PRO A 157 10.41 -15.01 13.38
N PRO A 158 11.23 -15.49 12.43
CA PRO A 158 11.40 -16.92 12.21
C PRO A 158 11.66 -17.53 13.58
N ARG A 159 10.79 -18.47 14.01
CA ARG A 159 10.97 -19.17 15.29
C ARG A 159 12.42 -19.63 15.28
N ALA A 160 13.20 -19.15 16.25
CA ALA A 160 14.56 -19.61 16.42
C ALA A 160 14.47 -21.14 16.41
N ARG A 161 15.09 -21.78 15.41
CA ARG A 161 15.15 -23.24 15.41
C ARG A 161 15.75 -23.59 16.76
N PRO A 162 15.12 -24.46 17.58
CA PRO A 162 15.82 -24.98 18.74
C PRO A 162 17.16 -25.50 18.23
N ALA A 163 18.24 -25.12 18.90
CA ALA A 163 19.56 -25.64 18.57
C ALA A 163 19.43 -27.16 18.42
N PRO A 164 20.04 -27.79 17.40
CA PRO A 164 19.95 -29.23 17.25
C PRO A 164 20.56 -29.86 18.50
N SER A 165 19.71 -30.26 19.44
CA SER A 165 20.09 -31.20 20.49
C SER A 165 20.17 -32.55 19.80
N PHE A 166 21.31 -32.80 19.16
CA PHE A 166 21.67 -34.15 18.78
C PHE A 166 21.93 -34.89 20.09
N ILE A 167 20.89 -35.52 20.62
CA ILE A 167 21.04 -36.55 21.63
C ILE A 167 21.52 -37.76 20.84
N ASP A 168 22.75 -38.22 21.09
CA ASP A 168 23.22 -39.46 20.50
C ASP A 168 22.29 -40.59 20.96
N PRO A 169 21.59 -41.30 20.06
CA PRO A 169 20.70 -42.40 20.46
C PRO A 169 21.42 -43.50 21.24
N PHE A 170 22.76 -43.54 21.21
CA PHE A 170 23.56 -44.48 22.00
C PHE A 170 23.88 -43.99 23.42
N ASP A 171 23.70 -42.71 23.75
CA ASP A 171 23.85 -42.20 25.12
C ASP A 171 22.79 -42.78 26.07
N ILE A 172 21.63 -43.18 25.54
CA ILE A 172 20.57 -43.88 26.30
C ILE A 172 21.06 -45.24 26.81
N PHE A 173 21.97 -45.89 26.07
CA PHE A 173 22.44 -47.25 26.36
C PHE A 173 23.76 -47.31 27.12
N ALA A 174 24.42 -46.18 27.37
CA ALA A 174 25.69 -46.12 28.09
C ALA A 174 25.61 -46.69 29.52
N GLY A 175 24.42 -46.70 30.14
CA GLY A 175 24.17 -47.32 31.44
C GLY A 175 23.71 -48.79 31.40
N VAL A 176 23.43 -49.35 30.21
CA VAL A 176 22.81 -50.68 30.05
C VAL A 176 23.84 -51.77 29.75
N PHE A 177 24.95 -51.42 29.08
CA PHE A 177 26.00 -52.38 28.73
C PHE A 177 27.34 -51.99 29.38
N PRO A 178 27.65 -52.46 30.59
CA PRO A 178 28.99 -52.30 31.14
C PRO A 178 29.99 -53.06 30.24
N VAL A 179 30.97 -52.31 29.71
CA VAL A 179 32.12 -52.87 28.99
C VAL A 179 32.84 -53.84 29.93
N GLN A 180 32.72 -55.15 29.68
CA GLN A 180 33.53 -56.13 30.39
C GLN A 180 34.98 -55.94 29.96
N LYS A 181 35.81 -55.43 30.89
CA LYS A 181 37.26 -55.48 30.74
C LYS A 181 37.69 -56.94 30.97
N GLU A 182 38.07 -57.64 29.91
CA GLU A 182 38.76 -58.91 30.04
C GLU A 182 40.16 -58.69 30.66
N PRO A 183 40.56 -59.50 31.65
CA PRO A 183 41.89 -59.43 32.23
C PRO A 183 42.87 -60.31 31.44
N ARG A 184 43.91 -59.70 30.87
CA ARG A 184 45.31 -60.16 30.94
C ARG A 184 46.26 -59.11 30.38
#